data_AF-A0A7C7S432-F1
#
_entry.id   AF-A0A7C7S432-F1
#
_cell.length_a   1.000
_cell.length_b   1.000
_cell.length_c   1.000
_cell.angle_alpha   90.00
_cell.angle_beta   90.00
_cell.angle_gamma   90.00
#
_symmetry.space_group_name_H-M   'P 1'
#
loop_
_entity.id
_entity.type
_entity.pdbx_description
1 polymer ?
#
loop_
_entity_poly.entity_id
_entity_poly.type
_entity_poly.pdbx_seq_one_letter_code
_entity_poly.pdbx_strand_id
1 'polypeptide(L)'
;RAELKSHAPHIITVKIPVDKIGAVIGPGGKVIRGIQEETGAKIDIGEDGTVFIATADGDGARAAREQVEALTETPEIGRIYTGKVTGVKDFGVFVEIVPGQDGLVHISQLDTGRVNRVEDVVNLGDEITVMVIEIEPNGKIRLSRQAVLEGWTAEEAVQRDRAGRSRRSSGPRRSGGNRRSNNRNRR
;
A
#
# COMPACT_ATOMS: atom_id res chain seq x y z
N ARG A 1 -32.60 -32.04 29.33
CA ARG A 1 -33.20 -30.70 29.09
C ARG A 1 -32.25 -29.63 29.60
N ALA A 2 -31.43 -29.05 28.71
CA ALA A 2 -30.68 -27.80 28.90
C ALA A 2 -29.98 -27.39 27.59
N GLU A 3 -30.74 -27.22 26.50
CA GLU A 3 -30.23 -26.77 25.19
C GLU A 3 -30.75 -25.37 24.83
N LEU A 4 -30.75 -24.46 25.80
CA LEU A 4 -31.05 -23.04 25.57
C LEU A 4 -29.82 -22.21 25.91
N LYS A 5 -28.85 -22.16 24.99
CA LYS A 5 -27.79 -21.12 24.94
C LYS A 5 -27.29 -20.78 23.52
N SER A 6 -27.92 -21.29 22.46
CA SER A 6 -27.35 -21.22 21.09
C SER A 6 -27.99 -20.15 20.18
N HIS A 7 -28.97 -19.37 20.66
CA HIS A 7 -29.67 -18.35 19.87
C HIS A 7 -29.47 -16.92 20.39
N ALA A 8 -28.51 -16.69 21.28
CA ALA A 8 -28.12 -15.32 21.60
C ALA A 8 -27.33 -14.80 20.39
N PRO A 9 -27.79 -13.74 19.71
CA PRO A 9 -27.08 -13.20 18.56
C PRO A 9 -25.67 -12.82 19.00
N HIS A 10 -24.67 -13.40 18.34
CA HIS A 10 -23.29 -13.04 18.56
C HIS A 10 -23.05 -11.74 17.80
N ILE A 11 -22.88 -10.66 18.57
CA ILE A 11 -22.56 -9.34 18.06
C ILE A 11 -21.05 -9.16 18.20
N ILE A 12 -20.36 -9.10 17.06
CA ILE A 12 -18.94 -8.77 16.99
C ILE A 12 -18.84 -7.33 16.51
N THR A 13 -18.10 -6.51 17.25
CA THR A 13 -17.81 -5.14 16.87
C THR A 13 -16.37 -5.05 16.39
N VAL A 14 -16.18 -4.61 15.15
CA VAL A 14 -14.87 -4.37 14.53
C VAL A 14 -14.75 -2.88 14.23
N LYS A 15 -13.59 -2.28 14.49
CA LYS A 15 -13.36 -0.87 14.20
C LYS A 15 -12.45 -0.75 12.98
N ILE A 16 -12.90 0.03 12.00
CA ILE A 16 -12.22 0.26 10.72
C ILE A 16 -12.05 1.78 10.50
N PRO A 17 -11.04 2.21 9.74
CA PRO A 17 -10.89 3.63 9.40
C PRO A 17 -12.05 4.11 8.50
N VAL A 18 -12.55 5.32 8.77
CA VAL A 18 -13.72 5.92 8.09
C VAL A 18 -13.52 6.06 6.58
N ASP A 19 -12.28 6.29 6.15
CA ASP A 19 -11.91 6.44 4.74
C ASP A 19 -12.14 5.15 3.94
N LYS A 20 -12.15 3.98 4.62
CA LYS A 20 -12.33 2.66 3.99
C LYS A 20 -13.78 2.16 4.01
N ILE A 21 -14.69 2.84 4.70
CA ILE A 21 -16.12 2.44 4.76
C ILE A 21 -16.70 2.32 3.35
N GLY A 22 -16.41 3.29 2.47
CA GLY A 22 -16.89 3.29 1.10
C GLY A 22 -16.42 2.09 0.28
N ALA A 23 -15.18 1.62 0.52
CA ALA A 23 -14.62 0.44 -0.15
C ALA A 23 -15.28 -0.86 0.34
N VAL A 24 -15.54 -0.98 1.64
CA VAL A 24 -16.20 -2.16 2.24
C VAL A 24 -17.66 -2.28 1.79
N ILE A 25 -18.37 -1.16 1.68
CA ILE A 25 -19.74 -1.13 1.14
C ILE A 25 -19.73 -1.48 -0.36
N GLY A 26 -18.77 -0.92 -1.10
CA GLY A 26 -18.66 -1.03 -2.55
C GLY A 26 -19.75 -0.22 -3.28
N PRO A 27 -19.70 -0.13 -4.63
CA PRO A 27 -20.66 0.64 -5.42
C PRO A 27 -22.09 0.11 -5.20
N GLY A 28 -22.95 0.94 -4.59
CA GLY A 28 -24.34 0.60 -4.30
C GLY A 28 -24.55 -0.47 -3.22
N GLY A 29 -23.54 -0.72 -2.37
CA GLY A 29 -23.65 -1.75 -1.32
C GLY A 29 -23.48 -3.17 -1.81
N LYS A 30 -22.97 -3.38 -3.03
CA LYS A 30 -22.86 -4.71 -3.64
C LYS A 30 -21.89 -5.63 -2.88
N VAL A 31 -20.77 -5.08 -2.39
CA VAL A 31 -19.74 -5.86 -1.68
C VAL A 31 -20.29 -6.30 -0.33
N ILE A 32 -20.82 -5.37 0.46
CA ILE A 32 -21.38 -5.70 1.78
C ILE A 32 -22.60 -6.62 1.67
N ARG A 33 -23.48 -6.44 0.68
CA ARG A 33 -24.60 -7.37 0.45
C ARG A 33 -24.12 -8.76 0.06
N GLY A 34 -23.07 -8.87 -0.77
CA GLY A 34 -22.47 -10.16 -1.11
C GLY A 34 -21.94 -10.90 0.11
N ILE A 35 -21.23 -10.20 1.00
CA ILE A 35 -20.73 -10.80 2.25
C ILE A 35 -21.87 -11.23 3.17
N GLN A 36 -22.90 -10.38 3.34
CA GLN A 36 -24.08 -10.71 4.14
C GLN A 36 -24.84 -11.94 3.59
N GLU A 37 -24.93 -12.07 2.27
CA GLU A 37 -25.60 -13.20 1.60
C GLU A 37 -24.78 -14.50 1.71
N GLU A 38 -23.46 -14.41 1.58
CA GLU A 38 -22.56 -15.56 1.67
C GLU A 38 -22.40 -16.08 3.10
N THR A 39 -22.32 -15.17 4.08
CA THR A 39 -22.08 -15.51 5.48
C THR A 39 -23.36 -15.64 6.31
N GLY A 40 -24.50 -15.18 5.79
CA GLY A 40 -25.76 -15.07 6.52
C GLY A 40 -25.71 -14.08 7.70
N ALA A 41 -24.61 -13.33 7.84
CA ALA A 41 -24.44 -12.36 8.91
C ALA A 41 -25.05 -11.00 8.53
N LYS A 42 -25.63 -10.31 9.51
CA LYS A 42 -26.09 -8.93 9.36
C LYS A 42 -24.94 -7.99 9.70
N ILE A 43 -24.48 -7.22 8.71
CA ILE A 43 -23.31 -6.35 8.85
C ILE A 43 -23.78 -4.89 8.72
N ASP A 44 -23.75 -4.15 9.82
CA ASP A 44 -24.08 -2.73 9.87
C ASP A 44 -22.79 -1.91 10.06
N ILE A 45 -22.49 -0.99 9.16
CA ILE A 45 -21.32 -0.10 9.27
C ILE A 45 -21.78 1.29 9.70
N GLY A 46 -21.29 1.77 10.85
CA GLY A 46 -21.49 3.13 11.31
C GLY A 46 -20.59 4.14 10.59
N GLU A 47 -21.05 5.39 10.51
CA GLU A 47 -20.31 6.51 9.90
C GLU A 47 -19.00 6.84 10.63
N ASP A 48 -18.84 6.34 11.85
CA ASP A 48 -17.67 6.43 12.71
C ASP A 48 -16.63 5.31 12.47
N GLY A 49 -16.92 4.40 11.53
CA GLY A 49 -16.06 3.26 11.22
C GLY A 49 -16.29 2.06 12.14
N THR A 50 -17.37 2.04 12.89
CA THR A 50 -17.73 0.90 13.73
C THR A 50 -18.57 -0.10 12.92
N VAL A 51 -18.04 -1.30 12.67
CA VAL A 51 -18.74 -2.39 11.99
C VAL A 51 -19.35 -3.33 13.02
N PHE A 52 -20.66 -3.49 12.97
CA PHE A 52 -21.44 -4.41 13.79
C PHE A 52 -21.81 -5.63 12.96
N ILE A 53 -21.28 -6.79 13.33
CA ILE A 53 -21.57 -8.08 12.71
C ILE A 53 -22.47 -8.83 13.69
N ALA A 54 -23.74 -9.01 13.33
CA ALA A 54 -24.73 -9.74 14.11
C ALA A 54 -25.17 -11.00 13.36
N THR A 55 -25.06 -12.16 13.99
CA THR A 55 -25.54 -13.42 13.40
C THR A 55 -26.04 -14.38 14.48
N ALA A 56 -26.95 -15.27 14.06
CA ALA A 56 -27.42 -16.39 14.88
C ALA A 56 -26.41 -17.56 14.91
N ASP A 57 -25.51 -17.62 13.93
CA ASP A 57 -24.53 -18.69 13.72
C ASP A 57 -23.12 -18.22 14.06
N GLY A 58 -22.48 -18.85 15.06
CA GLY A 58 -21.12 -18.51 15.49
C GLY A 58 -20.05 -18.68 14.40
N ASP A 59 -20.27 -19.56 13.42
CA ASP A 59 -19.36 -19.76 12.29
C ASP A 59 -19.52 -18.66 11.22
N GLY A 60 -20.76 -18.22 10.94
CA GLY A 60 -21.01 -17.07 10.06
C GLY A 60 -20.40 -15.78 10.62
N ALA A 61 -20.37 -15.64 11.96
CA ALA A 61 -19.80 -14.47 12.63
C ALA A 61 -18.29 -14.37 12.38
N ARG A 62 -17.62 -15.53 12.43
CA ARG A 62 -16.18 -15.63 12.23
C ARG A 62 -15.80 -15.41 10.77
N ALA A 63 -16.53 -16.04 9.85
CA ALA A 63 -16.32 -15.86 8.41
C ALA A 63 -16.55 -14.41 7.98
N ALA A 64 -17.63 -13.78 8.44
CA ALA A 64 -17.92 -12.37 8.16
C ALA A 64 -16.85 -11.45 8.75
N ARG A 65 -16.40 -11.72 9.98
CA ARG A 65 -15.28 -10.98 10.58
C ARG A 65 -14.03 -11.10 9.73
N GLU A 66 -13.63 -12.31 9.35
CA GLU A 66 -12.41 -12.55 8.58
C GLU A 66 -12.47 -11.87 7.20
N GLN A 67 -13.62 -11.94 6.51
CA GLN A 67 -13.86 -11.21 5.26
C GLN A 67 -13.75 -9.69 5.44
N VAL A 68 -14.40 -9.13 6.47
CA VAL A 68 -14.34 -7.68 6.75
C VAL A 68 -12.94 -7.26 7.17
N GLU A 69 -12.25 -8.04 8.00
CA GLU A 69 -10.89 -7.81 8.47
C GLU A 69 -9.90 -7.87 7.29
N ALA A 70 -10.05 -8.81 6.36
CA ALA A 70 -9.27 -8.88 5.13
C ALA A 70 -9.50 -7.68 4.19
N LEU A 71 -10.74 -7.21 4.07
CA LEU A 71 -11.08 -6.01 3.27
C LEU A 71 -10.65 -4.70 3.93
N THR A 72 -10.45 -4.71 5.26
CA THR A 72 -10.12 -3.51 6.04
C THR A 72 -8.70 -3.52 6.57
N GLU A 73 -7.94 -4.60 6.31
CA GLU A 73 -6.55 -4.72 6.71
C GLU A 73 -5.81 -3.48 6.20
N THR A 74 -5.28 -2.71 7.15
CA THR A 74 -4.63 -1.46 6.84
C THR A 74 -3.17 -1.80 6.55
N PRO A 75 -2.68 -1.56 5.32
CA PRO A 75 -1.28 -1.75 5.04
C PRO A 75 -0.46 -0.90 6.01
N GLU A 76 0.40 -1.54 6.80
CA GLU A 76 1.27 -0.83 7.74
C GLU A 76 2.57 -0.45 7.04
N ILE A 77 3.06 0.77 7.30
CA ILE A 77 4.36 1.22 6.81
C ILE A 77 5.44 0.29 7.40
N GLY A 78 6.31 -0.23 6.54
CA GLY A 78 7.36 -1.18 6.89
C GLY A 78 6.93 -2.65 6.82
N ARG A 79 5.64 -2.94 6.61
CA ARG A 79 5.18 -4.31 6.43
C ARG A 79 5.37 -4.77 4.98
N ILE A 80 5.74 -6.04 4.84
CA ILE A 80 5.98 -6.70 3.57
C ILE A 80 4.69 -7.39 3.14
N TYR A 81 4.27 -7.14 1.92
CA TYR A 81 3.12 -7.76 1.28
C TYR A 81 3.54 -8.43 -0.03
N THR A 82 2.88 -9.53 -0.36
CA THR A 82 2.99 -10.14 -1.69
C THR A 82 1.77 -9.71 -2.48
N GLY A 83 2.00 -8.99 -3.57
CA GLY A 83 0.93 -8.41 -4.37
C GLY A 83 1.08 -8.75 -5.85
N LYS A 84 -0.04 -8.69 -6.58
CA LYS A 84 -0.08 -9.01 -8.00
C LYS A 84 0.02 -7.76 -8.85
N VAL A 85 0.83 -7.81 -9.91
CA VAL A 85 0.99 -6.71 -10.85
C VAL A 85 -0.29 -6.53 -11.66
N THR A 86 -1.01 -5.44 -11.42
CA THR A 86 -2.23 -5.08 -12.15
C THR A 86 -1.93 -4.21 -13.38
N GLY A 87 -0.80 -3.50 -13.39
CA GLY A 87 -0.43 -2.65 -14.51
C GLY A 87 1.05 -2.27 -14.51
N VAL A 88 1.61 -2.12 -15.71
CA VAL A 88 3.02 -1.78 -15.94
C VAL A 88 3.10 -0.47 -16.74
N LYS A 89 3.97 0.46 -16.34
CA LYS A 89 4.22 1.76 -16.99
C LYS A 89 5.72 2.06 -17.05
N ASP A 90 6.15 2.94 -17.95
CA ASP A 90 7.57 3.25 -18.16
C ASP A 90 8.30 3.77 -16.90
N PHE A 91 7.59 4.40 -15.98
CA PHE A 91 8.15 4.97 -14.75
C PHE A 91 7.92 4.10 -13.50
N GLY A 92 7.10 3.03 -13.59
CA GLY A 92 6.75 2.22 -12.43
C GLY A 92 5.67 1.17 -12.69
N VAL A 93 5.35 0.42 -11.64
CA VAL A 93 4.48 -0.76 -11.70
C VAL A 93 3.43 -0.66 -10.61
N PHE A 94 2.19 -0.93 -10.98
CA PHE A 94 1.04 -1.01 -10.08
C PHE A 94 0.90 -2.44 -9.60
N VAL A 95 0.86 -2.58 -8.27
CA VAL A 95 0.80 -3.86 -7.57
C VAL A 95 -0.38 -3.78 -6.62
N GLU A 96 -1.33 -4.68 -6.80
CA GLU A 96 -2.43 -4.87 -5.87
C GLU A 96 -1.94 -5.74 -4.71
N ILE A 97 -1.82 -5.12 -3.54
CA ILE A 97 -1.41 -5.82 -2.30
C ILE A 97 -2.60 -6.28 -1.47
N VAL A 98 -3.73 -5.58 -1.59
CA VAL A 98 -5.00 -5.88 -0.92
C VAL A 98 -6.13 -5.45 -1.85
N PRO A 99 -7.28 -6.16 -1.87
CA PRO A 99 -8.38 -5.88 -2.77
C PRO A 99 -8.90 -4.44 -2.58
N GLY A 100 -8.86 -3.64 -3.66
CA GLY A 100 -9.25 -2.23 -3.65
C GLY A 100 -8.16 -1.25 -3.21
N GLN A 101 -6.93 -1.73 -3.00
CA GLN A 101 -5.82 -0.89 -2.59
C GLN A 101 -4.54 -1.20 -3.39
N ASP A 102 -4.32 -0.38 -4.42
CA ASP A 102 -3.16 -0.42 -5.30
C ASP A 102 -1.96 0.33 -4.71
N GLY A 103 -0.79 -0.27 -4.84
CA GLY A 103 0.48 0.39 -4.59
C GLY A 103 1.30 0.60 -5.86
N LEU A 104 2.11 1.66 -5.86
CA LEU A 104 3.00 2.00 -6.95
C LEU A 104 4.44 1.73 -6.54
N VAL A 105 5.13 0.89 -7.32
CA VAL A 105 6.57 0.67 -7.25
C VAL A 105 7.24 1.51 -8.33
N HIS A 106 8.14 2.41 -7.95
CA HIS A 106 8.91 3.19 -8.93
C HIS A 106 10.00 2.34 -9.59
N ILE A 107 10.38 2.63 -10.85
CA ILE A 107 11.42 1.85 -11.57
C ILE A 107 12.76 1.78 -10.83
N SER A 108 13.10 2.80 -10.02
CA SER A 108 14.31 2.81 -9.19
C SER A 108 14.23 1.96 -7.92
N GLN A 109 13.03 1.47 -7.56
CA GLN A 109 12.76 0.68 -6.36
C GLN A 109 12.36 -0.76 -6.69
N LEU A 110 12.37 -1.12 -7.99
CA LEU A 110 12.05 -2.45 -8.48
C LEU A 110 13.21 -3.44 -8.25
N ASP A 111 14.44 -2.98 -8.44
CA ASP A 111 15.64 -3.81 -8.25
C ASP A 111 16.82 -2.95 -7.73
N THR A 112 17.82 -3.62 -7.17
CA THR A 112 19.11 -3.04 -6.78
C THR A 112 19.95 -2.60 -7.98
N GLY A 113 19.75 -3.25 -9.13
CA GLY A 113 20.42 -2.94 -10.40
C GLY A 113 19.82 -1.75 -11.16
N ARG A 114 20.54 -1.24 -12.16
CA ARG A 114 20.02 -0.21 -13.07
C ARG A 114 19.04 -0.84 -14.05
N VAL A 115 17.75 -0.76 -13.73
CA VAL A 115 16.66 -1.22 -14.59
C VAL A 115 16.42 -0.20 -15.71
N ASN A 116 16.54 -0.63 -16.97
CA ASN A 116 16.23 0.22 -18.13
C ASN A 116 14.74 0.15 -18.51
N ARG A 117 14.10 -1.02 -18.35
CA ARG A 117 12.67 -1.23 -18.59
C ARG A 117 12.09 -2.07 -17.47
N VAL A 118 10.92 -1.67 -17.00
CA VAL A 118 10.17 -2.42 -15.97
C VAL A 118 9.77 -3.83 -16.46
N GLU A 119 9.52 -3.97 -17.77
CA GLU A 119 9.14 -5.21 -18.45
C GLU A 119 10.23 -6.29 -18.39
N ASP A 120 11.49 -5.91 -18.18
CA ASP A 120 12.61 -6.87 -18.05
C ASP A 120 12.63 -7.53 -16.66
N VAL A 121 11.92 -6.96 -15.68
CA VAL A 121 11.98 -7.37 -14.26
C VAL A 121 10.65 -7.93 -13.77
N VAL A 122 9.52 -7.41 -14.28
CA VAL A 122 8.18 -7.83 -13.88
C VAL A 122 7.21 -7.81 -15.06
N ASN A 123 6.30 -8.76 -15.07
CA ASN A 123 5.26 -8.87 -16.08
C ASN A 123 3.88 -8.57 -15.51
N LEU A 124 2.91 -8.26 -16.38
CA LEU A 124 1.52 -8.08 -15.96
C LEU A 124 0.97 -9.40 -15.43
N GLY A 125 0.39 -9.35 -14.23
CA GLY A 125 -0.13 -10.51 -13.51
C GLY A 125 0.91 -11.27 -12.68
N ASP A 126 2.15 -10.81 -12.63
CA ASP A 126 3.21 -11.42 -11.83
C ASP A 126 3.02 -11.13 -10.33
N GLU A 127 3.46 -12.04 -9.47
CA GLU A 127 3.36 -11.88 -8.01
C GLU A 127 4.71 -11.41 -7.45
N ILE A 128 4.74 -10.20 -6.90
CA ILE A 128 5.96 -9.63 -6.36
C ILE A 128 5.81 -9.27 -4.88
N THR A 129 6.90 -9.49 -4.14
CA THR A 129 6.97 -9.13 -2.73
C THR A 129 7.50 -7.71 -2.60
N VAL A 130 6.76 -6.87 -1.88
CA VAL A 130 6.93 -5.42 -1.81
C VAL A 130 6.71 -4.94 -0.39
N MET A 131 7.48 -3.95 0.04
CA MET A 131 7.31 -3.30 1.34
C MET A 131 6.61 -1.95 1.17
N VAL A 132 5.67 -1.65 2.06
CA VAL A 132 5.01 -0.34 2.14
C VAL A 132 5.99 0.66 2.73
N ILE A 133 6.39 1.67 1.96
CA ILE A 133 7.35 2.68 2.41
C ILE A 133 6.67 3.98 2.82
N GLU A 134 5.55 4.32 2.18
CA GLU A 134 4.82 5.57 2.43
C GLU A 134 3.37 5.37 1.99
N ILE A 135 2.42 5.91 2.76
CA ILE A 135 0.99 5.89 2.43
C ILE A 135 0.56 7.33 2.29
N GLU A 136 0.12 7.72 1.09
CA GLU A 136 -0.40 9.06 0.85
C GLU A 136 -1.88 9.14 1.30
N PRO A 137 -2.34 10.31 1.79
CA PRO A 137 -3.72 10.51 2.23
C PRO A 137 -4.76 10.45 1.08
N ASN A 138 -4.30 10.39 -0.17
CA ASN A 138 -5.15 10.17 -1.35
C ASN A 138 -5.41 8.68 -1.66
N GLY A 139 -4.97 7.78 -0.78
CA GLY A 139 -5.12 6.33 -0.94
C GLY A 139 -4.01 5.65 -1.75
N LYS A 140 -3.06 6.41 -2.31
CA LYS A 140 -1.92 5.84 -3.05
C LYS A 140 -0.87 5.33 -2.07
N ILE A 141 -0.46 4.08 -2.25
CA ILE A 141 0.64 3.51 -1.48
C ILE A 141 1.91 3.53 -2.32
N ARG A 142 3.02 3.97 -1.73
CA ARG A 142 4.34 3.76 -2.30
C ARG A 142 4.90 2.45 -1.78
N LEU A 143 5.37 1.65 -2.72
CA LEU A 143 5.94 0.35 -2.47
C LEU A 143 7.40 0.33 -2.91
N SER A 144 8.22 -0.43 -2.21
CA SER A 144 9.60 -0.72 -2.61
C SER A 144 9.86 -2.21 -2.56
N ARG A 145 10.36 -2.77 -3.68
CA ARG A 145 10.87 -4.13 -3.76
C ARG A 145 12.32 -4.21 -3.28
N GLN A 146 13.10 -3.15 -3.53
CA GLN A 146 14.49 -3.05 -3.05
C GLN A 146 14.58 -3.13 -1.51
N ALA A 147 13.63 -2.52 -0.79
CA ALA A 147 13.59 -2.59 0.67
C ALA A 147 13.47 -4.03 1.20
N VAL A 148 12.72 -4.88 0.49
CA VAL A 148 12.59 -6.32 0.81
C VAL A 148 13.89 -7.06 0.52
N LEU A 149 14.52 -6.80 -0.63
CA LEU A 149 15.74 -7.50 -1.07
C LEU A 149 16.96 -7.18 -0.20
N GLU A 150 17.08 -5.93 0.27
CA GLU A 150 18.21 -5.50 1.09
C GLU A 150 17.91 -5.41 2.60
N GLY A 151 16.67 -5.74 3.01
CA GLY A 151 16.25 -5.71 4.41
C GLY A 151 16.24 -4.31 5.02
N TRP A 152 16.02 -3.27 4.21
CA TRP A 152 16.02 -1.90 4.68
C TRP A 152 14.75 -1.55 5.44
N THR A 153 14.86 -0.60 6.35
CA THR A 153 13.70 0.02 6.99
C THR A 153 12.97 0.96 6.02
N ALA A 154 11.67 1.16 6.22
CA ALA A 154 10.85 2.04 5.38
C ALA A 154 11.44 3.46 5.26
N GLU A 155 12.04 3.98 6.33
CA GLU A 155 12.68 5.31 6.34
C GLU A 155 13.94 5.38 5.46
N GLU A 156 14.77 4.33 5.46
CA GLU A 156 15.97 4.25 4.61
C GLU A 156 15.60 4.17 3.12
N ALA A 157 14.56 3.42 2.79
CA ALA A 157 14.05 3.29 1.43
C ALA A 157 13.55 4.63 0.87
N VAL A 158 12.82 5.42 1.67
CA VAL A 158 12.37 6.77 1.31
C VAL A 158 13.55 7.73 1.11
N GLN A 159 14.56 7.68 1.98
CA GLN A 159 15.76 8.52 1.82
C GLN A 159 16.54 8.20 0.55
N ARG A 160 16.72 6.91 0.21
CA ARG A 160 17.40 6.48 -1.02
C ARG A 160 16.65 6.92 -2.27
N ASP A 161 15.33 6.83 -2.26
CA ASP A 161 14.49 7.30 -3.36
C ASP A 161 14.69 8.80 -3.62
N ARG A 162 14.62 9.61 -2.56
CA ARG A 162 14.84 11.07 -2.63
C ARG A 162 16.28 11.43 -3.00
N ALA A 163 17.27 10.69 -2.49
CA ALA A 163 18.70 10.92 -2.77
C ALA A 163 19.08 10.61 -4.23
N GLY A 164 18.43 9.61 -4.86
CA GLY A 164 18.61 9.30 -6.28
C GLY A 164 18.25 10.48 -7.20
N ARG A 165 17.29 11.32 -6.79
CA ARG A 165 16.86 12.52 -7.53
C ARG A 165 17.86 13.70 -7.38
N SER A 166 18.55 13.82 -6.24
CA SER A 166 19.47 14.94 -5.95
C SER A 166 20.81 14.87 -6.70
N ARG A 167 21.32 13.66 -6.99
CA ARG A 167 22.60 13.49 -7.71
C ARG A 167 22.57 13.95 -9.17
N ARG A 168 21.40 14.27 -9.74
CA ARG A 168 21.28 14.85 -11.09
C ARG A 168 21.26 16.38 -11.14
N SER A 169 21.16 17.07 -10.00
CA SER A 169 21.10 18.55 -9.97
C SER A 169 22.41 19.23 -9.50
N SER A 170 23.34 18.50 -8.88
CA SER A 170 24.72 18.97 -8.68
C SER A 170 25.63 18.47 -9.81
N GLY A 171 25.45 19.04 -11.00
CA GLY A 171 26.54 19.08 -11.97
C GLY A 171 27.70 19.88 -11.36
N PRO A 172 28.97 19.44 -11.48
CA PRO A 172 30.09 20.17 -10.92
C PRO A 172 30.11 21.57 -11.52
N ARG A 173 29.89 22.59 -10.69
CA ARG A 173 30.21 23.98 -11.05
C ARG A 173 31.70 23.98 -11.37
N ARG A 174 32.01 23.96 -12.67
CA ARG A 174 33.35 24.08 -13.21
C ARG A 174 34.00 25.28 -12.53
N SER A 175 35.01 24.96 -11.72
CA SER A 175 35.99 25.89 -11.17
C SER A 175 36.64 26.62 -12.35
N GLY A 176 36.10 27.79 -12.67
CA GLY A 176 36.57 28.65 -13.74
C GLY A 176 37.59 29.62 -13.19
N GLY A 177 38.86 29.25 -13.27
CA GLY A 177 39.94 30.18 -13.60
C GLY A 177 40.42 31.09 -12.48
N ASN A 178 41.21 30.53 -11.56
CA ASN A 178 42.24 31.28 -10.84
C ASN A 178 43.31 31.74 -11.85
N ARG A 179 43.19 32.95 -12.41
CA ARG A 179 44.30 33.64 -13.06
C ARG A 179 44.65 34.90 -12.26
N ARG A 180 45.56 34.69 -11.31
CA ARG A 180 46.42 35.73 -10.74
C ARG A 180 47.32 36.34 -11.82
N SER A 181 47.70 37.59 -11.55
CA SER A 181 48.79 38.38 -12.14
C SER A 181 48.45 39.05 -13.47
N ASN A 182 48.75 40.33 -13.70
CA ASN A 182 49.86 41.09 -13.17
C ASN A 182 49.62 42.60 -13.27
N ASN A 183 50.14 43.29 -12.27
CA ASN A 183 50.49 44.70 -12.21
C ASN A 183 51.14 45.23 -13.51
N ARG A 184 50.64 46.34 -14.07
CA ARG A 184 51.52 47.45 -14.54
C ARG A 184 50.77 48.74 -14.85
N ASN A 185 50.98 49.67 -13.91
CA ASN A 185 51.05 51.12 -14.05
C ASN A 185 51.62 51.62 -15.40
N ARG A 186 50.96 52.61 -16.01
CA ARG A 186 51.53 53.82 -16.70
C ARG A 186 50.35 54.61 -17.29
N ARG A 187 49.98 55.73 -16.65
CA ARG A 187 50.46 57.11 -16.90
C ARG A 187 50.05 57.63 -18.27
#